data_AF-A0A4E0RRU7-F1
#
_entry.id   AF-A0A4E0RRU7-F1
#
_cell.length_a   1.000
_cell.length_b   1.000
_cell.length_c   1.000
_cell.angle_alpha   90.00
_cell.angle_beta   90.00
_cell.angle_gamma   90.00
#
_symmetry.space_group_name_H-M   'P 1'
#
loop_
_entity.id
_entity.type
_entity.pdbx_description
1 polymer ?
#
loop_
_entity_poly.entity_id
_entity_poly.type
_entity_poly.pdbx_seq_one_letter_code
_entity_poly.pdbx_strand_id
1 'polypeptide(L)' 'MYVPFITEELILTNPINTMQKMDKTHFSVASLFDASDEKEYWLSKKPLERLQAMELMRQINYGYDPVTTRLQRILTTA' A
#
# COMPACT_ATOMS: atom_id res chain seq x y z
N MET A 1 -32.48 1.88 7.98
CA MET A 1 -32.00 0.50 8.08
C MET A 1 -31.99 -0.10 6.68
N TYR A 2 -30.92 -0.81 6.34
CA TYR A 2 -30.52 -1.35 5.01
C TYR A 2 -29.71 -0.38 4.14
N VAL A 3 -28.38 -0.50 4.23
CA VAL A 3 -27.42 0.08 3.27
C VAL A 3 -26.97 -1.09 2.39
N PRO A 4 -27.18 -1.06 1.07
CA PRO A 4 -26.98 -2.23 0.23
C PRO A 4 -25.50 -2.59 0.14
N PHE A 5 -25.27 -3.81 0.59
CA PHE A 5 -24.22 -4.77 0.23
C PHE A 5 -23.56 -4.45 -1.11
N ILE A 6 -22.25 -4.21 -1.04
CA ILE A 6 -21.32 -4.02 -2.15
C ILE A 6 -21.58 -5.12 -3.18
N THR A 7 -22.11 -4.76 -4.35
CA THR A 7 -22.33 -5.70 -5.46
C THR A 7 -20.99 -6.06 -6.10
N GLU A 8 -20.85 -7.33 -6.50
CA GLU A 8 -19.64 -7.91 -7.10
C GLU A 8 -19.15 -7.14 -8.35
N GLU A 9 -20.02 -6.38 -9.02
CA GLU A 9 -19.66 -5.57 -10.18
C GLU A 9 -18.71 -4.39 -9.85
N LEU A 10 -18.78 -3.83 -8.64
CA LEU A 10 -17.89 -2.72 -8.23
C LEU A 10 -16.46 -3.21 -7.95
N ILE A 11 -16.26 -4.52 -7.76
CA ILE A 11 -14.96 -5.14 -7.49
C ILE A 11 -14.09 -5.17 -8.76
N LEU A 12 -14.68 -5.21 -9.96
CA LEU A 12 -13.97 -5.28 -11.24
C LEU A 12 -13.60 -3.89 -11.81
N THR A 13 -14.28 -2.82 -11.40
CA THR A 13 -14.00 -1.45 -11.86
C THR A 13 -13.15 -0.65 -10.87
N ASN A 14 -12.83 -1.24 -9.70
CA ASN A 14 -11.99 -0.59 -8.71
C ASN A 14 -10.50 -0.80 -9.10
N PRO A 15 -9.74 0.25 -9.45
CA PRO A 15 -8.32 0.12 -9.78
C PRO A 15 -7.46 -0.37 -8.61
N ILE A 16 -8.03 -0.46 -7.40
CA ILE A 16 -7.41 -1.10 -6.23
C ILE A 16 -7.29 -2.63 -6.41
N ASN A 17 -8.16 -3.25 -7.23
CA ASN A 17 -8.23 -4.71 -7.34
C ASN A 17 -7.24 -5.31 -8.36
N THR A 18 -6.43 -4.49 -9.03
CA THR A 18 -5.09 -4.92 -9.46
C THR A 18 -4.13 -4.87 -8.26
N MET A 19 -4.57 -5.42 -7.13
CA MET A 19 -3.80 -5.48 -5.90
C MET A 19 -2.50 -6.20 -6.28
N GLN A 20 -1.37 -5.49 -6.23
CA GLN A 20 -0.08 -6.01 -6.63
C GLN A 20 0.09 -7.39 -5.99
N LYS A 21 0.08 -8.43 -6.82
CA LYS A 21 0.11 -9.81 -6.34
C LYS A 21 1.45 -10.00 -5.64
N MET A 22 1.42 -10.16 -4.32
CA MET A 22 2.63 -10.38 -3.54
C MET A 22 3.36 -11.62 -4.05
N ASP A 23 4.64 -11.47 -4.37
CA ASP A 23 5.51 -12.59 -4.67
C ASP A 23 5.83 -13.33 -3.37
N LYS A 24 5.24 -14.51 -3.21
CA LYS A 24 5.39 -15.34 -2.01
C LYS A 24 6.72 -16.08 -1.95
N THR A 25 7.51 -16.08 -3.03
CA THR A 25 8.81 -16.76 -3.04
C THR A 25 9.84 -16.09 -2.13
N HIS A 26 9.65 -14.80 -1.82
CA HIS A 26 10.48 -14.01 -0.93
C HIS A 26 9.92 -13.86 0.50
N PHE A 27 8.83 -14.56 0.84
CA PHE A 27 8.21 -14.50 2.15
C PHE A 27 8.87 -15.50 3.12
N SER A 28 9.28 -15.04 4.30
CA SER A 28 9.80 -15.87 5.39
C SER A 28 9.02 -15.61 6.68
N VAL A 29 9.00 -16.62 7.56
CA VAL A 29 8.43 -16.51 8.92
C VAL A 29 9.57 -16.70 9.90
N ALA A 30 9.78 -15.71 10.78
CA ALA A 30 10.80 -15.73 11.83
C ALA A 30 10.15 -15.70 13.22
N SER A 31 10.87 -16.16 14.24
CA SER A 31 10.42 -16.04 15.63
C SER A 31 10.47 -14.58 16.08
N LEU A 32 9.49 -14.17 16.88
CA LEU A 32 9.46 -12.83 17.47
C LEU A 32 10.66 -12.56 18.41
N PHE A 33 11.28 -13.63 18.94
CA PHE A 33 12.41 -13.54 19.87
C PHE A 33 13.77 -13.60 19.18
N ASP A 34 13.82 -13.85 17.87
CA ASP A 34 15.07 -13.86 17.11
C ASP A 34 15.50 -12.41 16.80
N ALA A 35 16.78 -12.24 16.45
CA ALA A 35 17.28 -10.95 15.98
C ALA A 35 16.63 -10.59 14.65
N SER A 36 16.13 -9.35 14.52
CA SER A 36 15.48 -8.85 13.31
C SER A 36 16.50 -8.55 12.21
N ASP A 37 16.28 -9.12 11.02
CA ASP A 37 17.02 -8.88 9.79
C ASP A 37 16.42 -7.73 8.93
N GLU A 38 15.28 -7.17 9.35
CA GLU A 38 14.54 -6.13 8.61
C GLU A 38 15.41 -4.90 8.32
N LYS A 39 16.19 -4.46 9.31
CA LYS A 39 17.05 -3.29 9.18
C LYS A 39 18.12 -3.49 8.11
N GLU A 40 18.77 -4.65 8.12
CA GLU A 40 19.80 -5.00 7.13
C GLU A 40 19.20 -5.12 5.74
N TYR A 41 18.02 -5.76 5.64
CA TYR A 41 17.26 -5.85 4.40
C TYR A 41 17.00 -4.46 3.80
N TRP A 42 16.45 -3.53 4.58
CA TRP A 42 16.13 -2.18 4.08
C TRP A 42 17.38 -1.38 3.70
N LEU A 43 18.49 -1.56 4.42
CA LEU A 43 19.76 -0.92 4.08
C LEU A 43 20.39 -1.49 2.79
N SER A 44 20.13 -2.75 2.44
CA SER A 44 20.58 -3.36 1.18
C SER A 44 19.86 -2.81 -0.06
N LYS A 45 18.67 -2.20 0.10
CA LYS A 45 17.86 -1.68 -1.01
C LYS A 45 18.27 -0.27 -1.44
N LYS A 46 18.07 0.01 -2.73
CA LYS A 46 18.34 1.35 -3.28
C LYS A 46 17.39 2.37 -2.63
N PRO A 47 17.83 3.62 -2.46
CA PRO A 47 16.97 4.67 -1.89
C PRO A 47 15.63 4.81 -2.60
N LEU A 48 15.62 4.70 -3.94
CA LEU A 48 14.39 4.78 -4.74
C LEU A 48 13.40 3.65 -4.42
N GLU A 49 13.89 2.42 -4.27
CA GLU A 49 13.05 1.25 -3.95
C GLU A 49 12.40 1.40 -2.57
N ARG A 50 13.13 1.97 -1.61
CA ARG A 50 12.60 2.28 -0.27
C ARG A 50 11.48 3.31 -0.33
N LEU A 51 11.64 4.36 -1.13
CA LEU A 51 10.59 5.38 -1.32
C LEU A 51 9.34 4.80 -1.98
N GLN A 52 9.50 3.91 -2.95
CA GLN A 52 8.38 3.20 -3.59
C GLN A 52 7.63 2.32 -2.59
N ALA A 53 8.35 1.54 -1.78
CA ALA A 53 7.74 0.73 -0.72
C ALA A 53 6.99 1.59 0.31
N MET A 54 7.54 2.74 0.68
CA MET A 54 6.90 3.67 1.59
C MET A 54 5.60 4.27 1.00
N GLU A 55 5.59 4.65 -0.28
CA GLU A 55 4.38 5.15 -0.94
C GLU A 55 3.31 4.05 -1.04
N LEU A 56 3.71 2.81 -1.30
CA LEU A 56 2.78 1.68 -1.29
C LEU A 56 2.14 1.50 0.09
N MET A 57 2.94 1.54 1.18
CA MET A 57 2.42 1.48 2.54
C MET A 57 1.50 2.66 2.87
N ARG A 58 1.83 3.87 2.40
CA ARG A 58 0.96 5.05 2.54
C ARG A 58 -0.39 4.79 1.86
N GLN A 59 -0.40 4.27 0.65
CA GLN A 59 -1.63 3.99 -0.08
C GLN A 59 -2.50 2.95 0.62
N ILE A 60 -1.89 1.88 1.15
CA ILE A 60 -2.57 0.84 1.91
C ILE A 60 -3.18 1.41 3.20
N ASN A 61 -2.40 2.11 4.01
CA ASN A 61 -2.82 2.56 5.33
C ASN A 61 -3.89 3.66 5.29
N TYR A 62 -3.87 4.52 4.27
CA TYR A 62 -4.80 5.65 4.15
C TYR A 62 -5.96 5.40 3.19
N GLY A 63 -6.10 4.18 2.64
CA GLY A 63 -7.19 3.84 1.73
C GLY A 63 -7.17 4.71 0.47
N TYR A 64 -6.05 4.71 -0.24
CA TYR A 64 -5.88 5.51 -1.45
C TYR A 64 -6.91 5.17 -2.52
N ASP A 65 -7.75 6.15 -2.83
CA ASP A 65 -8.64 6.13 -3.98
C ASP A 65 -8.04 7.02 -5.10
N PRO A 66 -7.58 6.42 -6.22
CA PRO A 66 -6.98 7.18 -7.32
C PRO A 66 -7.96 8.14 -8.01
N VAL A 67 -9.27 8.00 -7.77
CA VAL A 67 -10.32 8.85 -8.35
C VAL A 67 -10.57 10.10 -7.51
N THR A 68 -10.41 10.04 -6.19
CA THR A 68 -10.65 11.18 -5.27
C THR A 68 -9.38 11.83 -4.72
N THR A 69 -8.21 11.21 -4.87
CA THR A 69 -6.94 11.76 -4.39
C THR A 69 -6.40 12.83 -5.35
N ARG A 70 -7.12 13.96 -5.47
CA ARG A 70 -6.48 15.21 -5.88
C ARG A 70 -5.43 15.55 -4.81
N LEU A 71 -4.21 15.87 -5.24
CA LEU A 71 -3.16 16.43 -4.38
C LEU A 71 -3.78 17.47 -3.44
N GLN A 72 -3.65 17.25 -2.14
CA GLN A 72 -4.12 18.19 -1.13
C GLN A 72 -3.45 19.54 -1.42
N ARG A 73 -4.24 20.55 -1.81
CA ARG A 73 -3.72 21.89 -2.13
C ARG A 73 -3.36 22.60 -0.85
N ILE A 74 -2.14 22.36 -0.36
CA ILE A 74 -1.61 23.00 0.86
C ILE A 74 -1.14 24.44 0.57
N LEU A 75 -0.93 24.78 -0.70
CA LEU A 75 -0.61 26.14 -1.15
C LEU A 75 -1.74 26.65 -2.04
N THR A 76 -2.76 27.26 -1.43
CA THR A 76 -3.68 28.13 -2.17
C THR A 76 -3.33 29.57 -1.78
N THR A 77 -2.78 30.33 -2.71
CA THR A 77 -2.61 31.78 -2.55
C THR A 77 -3.95 32.45 -2.83
N ALA A 78 -4.33 33.38 -1.95
CA ALA A 78 -5.55 34.19 -2.05
C ALA A 78 -5.58 35.06 -3.33
#